data_AF-A0A7V4JHP7-F1
#
_entry.id   AF-A0A7V4JHP7-F1
#
_cell.length_a   1.000
_cell.length_b   1.000
_cell.length_c   1.000
_cell.angle_alpha   90.00
_cell.angle_beta   90.00
_cell.angle_gamma   90.00
#
_symmetry.space_group_name_H-M   'P 1'
#
loop_
_entity.id
_entity.type
_entity.pdbx_description
1 polymer ?
#
loop_
_entity_poly.entity_id
_entity_poly.type
_entity_poly.pdbx_seq_one_letter_code
_entity_poly.pdbx_strand_id
1 'polypeptide(L)'
;MDALSSDLDGYLRYFENLDLFTGPSVHFHMKTLGVLQQCGNAAAAAAEDRFAEYLYATLTAWGLHRMGKTATKLLSFSDFAGSLREAAPALRGVQNYRLLDLRPEQLHNVVEAVWRLIHQLKLSVSETKLVVNSKALHHLLPELVPPIDREYTLTFFYGHKNLTRGDERTFKEIFPLFHRLGTRCADSIRRNVGRGFSTSETKVIDNAIVGFVAKTLKG
;
A
#
# COMPACT_ATOMS: atom_id res chain seq x y z
N MET A 1 -1.91 -18.73 0.41
CA MET A 1 -0.48 -18.31 0.45
C MET A 1 0.45 -19.28 -0.26
N ASP A 2 0.39 -20.60 0.00
CA ASP A 2 1.30 -21.56 -0.63
C ASP A 2 1.23 -21.56 -2.15
N ALA A 3 0.02 -21.58 -2.71
CA ALA A 3 -0.19 -21.52 -4.16
C ALA A 3 0.43 -20.25 -4.80
N LEU A 4 0.21 -19.07 -4.21
CA LEU A 4 0.83 -17.83 -4.69
C LEU A 4 2.36 -17.90 -4.58
N SER A 5 2.88 -18.44 -3.48
CA SER A 5 4.33 -18.55 -3.28
C SER A 5 5.00 -19.52 -4.25
N SER A 6 4.29 -20.56 -4.71
CA SER A 6 4.83 -21.54 -5.66
C SER A 6 4.90 -21.03 -7.10
N ASP A 7 4.11 -20.03 -7.48
CA ASP A 7 4.08 -19.49 -8.86
C ASP A 7 3.92 -17.95 -8.87
N LEU A 8 4.72 -17.25 -8.07
CA LEU A 8 4.63 -15.79 -7.96
C LEU A 8 4.80 -15.10 -9.32
N ASP A 9 5.80 -15.52 -10.10
CA ASP A 9 6.06 -14.99 -11.44
C ASP A 9 4.88 -15.25 -12.40
N GLY A 10 4.19 -16.39 -12.29
CA GLY A 10 3.01 -16.69 -13.10
C GLY A 10 1.82 -15.79 -12.77
N TYR A 11 1.60 -15.49 -11.49
CA TYR A 11 0.56 -14.56 -11.08
C TYR A 11 0.89 -13.10 -11.43
N LEU A 12 2.17 -12.70 -11.40
CA LEU A 12 2.60 -11.40 -11.92
C LEU A 12 2.33 -11.27 -13.42
N ARG A 13 2.71 -12.27 -14.22
CA ARG A 13 2.40 -12.26 -15.67
C ARG A 13 0.90 -12.19 -15.93
N TYR A 14 0.10 -12.90 -15.13
CA TYR A 14 -1.35 -12.81 -15.25
C TYR A 14 -1.85 -11.39 -14.94
N PHE A 15 -1.33 -10.78 -13.86
CA PHE A 15 -1.64 -9.40 -13.50
C PHE A 15 -1.31 -8.40 -14.63
N GLU A 16 -0.15 -8.53 -15.26
CA GLU A 16 0.28 -7.65 -16.36
C GLU A 16 -0.68 -7.70 -17.56
N ASN A 17 -1.33 -8.84 -17.79
CA ASN A 17 -2.28 -9.03 -18.90
C ASN A 17 -3.71 -8.59 -18.58
N LEU A 18 -4.02 -8.18 -17.34
CA LEU A 18 -5.39 -7.84 -16.94
C LEU A 18 -5.83 -6.43 -17.37
N ASP A 19 -4.92 -5.55 -17.78
CA ASP A 19 -5.17 -4.13 -18.10
C ASP A 19 -5.99 -3.36 -17.03
N LEU A 20 -6.02 -3.86 -15.79
CA LEU A 20 -6.85 -3.32 -14.69
C LEU A 20 -6.38 -1.95 -14.21
N PHE A 21 -5.08 -1.70 -14.27
CA PHE A 21 -4.46 -0.47 -13.79
C PHE A 21 -3.73 0.20 -14.94
N THR A 22 -4.48 1.01 -15.68
CA THR A 22 -3.98 1.81 -16.79
C THR A 22 -4.32 3.29 -16.58
N GLY A 23 -3.79 4.15 -17.45
CA GLY A 23 -4.13 5.58 -17.47
C GLY A 23 -3.75 6.33 -16.17
N PRO A 24 -4.67 7.11 -15.57
CA PRO A 24 -4.38 7.98 -14.43
C PRO A 24 -3.77 7.26 -13.21
N SER A 25 -4.17 6.01 -12.96
CA SER A 25 -3.71 5.24 -11.80
C SER A 25 -2.20 4.99 -11.82
N VAL A 26 -1.66 4.64 -12.99
CA VAL A 26 -0.21 4.43 -13.18
C VAL A 26 0.50 5.78 -13.26
N HIS A 27 -0.07 6.73 -14.01
CA HIS A 27 0.54 8.05 -14.19
C HIS A 27 0.80 8.76 -12.85
N PHE A 28 -0.23 8.91 -12.01
CA PHE A 28 -0.08 9.63 -10.75
C PHE A 28 0.72 8.85 -9.71
N HIS A 29 0.64 7.51 -9.73
CA HIS A 29 1.53 6.68 -8.91
C HIS A 29 3.00 6.98 -9.20
N MET A 30 3.39 6.97 -10.48
CA MET A 30 4.76 7.28 -10.88
C MET A 30 5.17 8.72 -10.56
N LYS A 31 4.28 9.70 -10.74
CA LYS A 31 4.55 11.10 -10.35
C LYS A 31 4.77 11.25 -8.85
N THR A 32 3.95 10.59 -8.04
CA THR A 32 4.08 10.61 -6.57
C THR A 32 5.41 10.03 -6.11
N LEU A 33 5.78 8.85 -6.63
CA LEU A 33 7.07 8.23 -6.33
C LEU A 33 8.27 9.06 -6.82
N GLY A 34 8.13 9.73 -7.97
CA GLY A 34 9.15 10.66 -8.47
C GLY A 34 9.39 11.84 -7.52
N VAL A 35 8.34 12.39 -6.91
CA VAL A 35 8.50 13.44 -5.89
C VAL A 35 9.10 12.88 -4.60
N LEU A 36 8.68 11.69 -4.14
CA LEU A 36 9.30 11.02 -3.00
C LEU A 36 10.82 10.90 -3.18
N GLN A 37 11.26 10.46 -4.37
CA GLN A 37 12.67 10.30 -4.70
C GLN A 37 13.41 11.65 -4.65
N GLN A 38 12.80 12.74 -5.14
CA GLN A 38 13.40 14.07 -5.11
C GLN A 38 13.51 14.63 -3.69
N CYS A 39 12.55 14.34 -2.81
CA CYS A 39 12.61 14.70 -1.40
C CYS A 39 13.63 13.86 -0.60
N GLY A 40 14.04 12.70 -1.14
CA GLY A 40 15.06 11.81 -0.58
C GLY A 40 14.58 10.93 0.58
N ASN A 41 13.50 11.31 1.29
CA ASN A 41 12.92 10.49 2.36
C ASN A 41 11.44 10.79 2.63
N ALA A 42 10.78 9.86 3.31
CA ALA A 42 9.35 9.89 3.61
C ALA A 42 8.93 11.11 4.42
N ALA A 43 9.71 11.49 5.44
CA ALA A 43 9.38 12.62 6.29
C ALA A 43 9.45 13.95 5.55
N ALA A 44 10.44 14.12 4.67
CA ALA A 44 10.55 15.29 3.79
C ALA A 44 9.41 15.33 2.77
N ALA A 45 9.08 14.20 2.14
CA ALA A 45 7.98 14.11 1.19
C ALA A 45 6.62 14.42 1.83
N ALA A 46 6.38 13.95 3.06
CA ALA A 46 5.14 14.24 3.78
C ALA A 46 4.95 15.74 4.11
N ALA A 47 6.04 16.51 4.15
CA ALA A 47 6.04 17.96 4.35
C ALA A 47 5.97 18.77 3.04
N GLU A 48 6.07 18.11 1.87
CA GLU A 48 6.14 18.74 0.55
C GLU A 48 4.74 18.83 -0.09
N ASP A 49 4.30 20.03 -0.44
CA ASP A 49 2.97 20.27 -0.99
C ASP A 49 2.75 19.56 -2.33
N ARG A 50 3.76 19.54 -3.20
CA ARG A 50 3.67 18.84 -4.49
C ARG A 50 3.53 17.32 -4.32
N PHE A 51 4.13 16.76 -3.27
CA PHE A 51 3.93 15.35 -2.94
C PHE A 51 2.49 15.10 -2.50
N ALA A 52 1.96 15.97 -1.63
CA ALA A 52 0.57 15.88 -1.18
C ALA A 52 -0.42 15.98 -2.35
N GLU A 53 -0.19 16.89 -3.32
CA GLU A 53 -1.02 17.04 -4.51
C GLU A 53 -1.06 15.76 -5.36
N TYR A 54 0.10 15.20 -5.70
CA TYR A 54 0.16 13.98 -6.50
C TYR A 54 -0.35 12.76 -5.74
N LEU A 55 -0.14 12.68 -4.44
CA LEU A 55 -0.72 11.62 -3.64
C LEU A 55 -2.25 11.73 -3.61
N TYR A 56 -2.79 12.93 -3.43
CA TYR A 56 -4.23 13.18 -3.47
C TYR A 56 -4.85 12.76 -4.82
N ALA A 57 -4.20 13.12 -5.93
CA ALA A 57 -4.59 12.69 -7.27
C ALA A 57 -4.48 11.16 -7.44
N THR A 58 -3.42 10.54 -6.92
CA THR A 58 -3.21 9.09 -7.00
C THR A 58 -4.30 8.33 -6.25
N LEU A 59 -4.59 8.71 -5.01
CA LEU A 59 -5.63 8.07 -4.21
C LEU A 59 -7.02 8.26 -4.85
N THR A 60 -7.27 9.42 -5.47
CA THR A 60 -8.48 9.67 -6.26
C THR A 60 -8.56 8.73 -7.47
N ALA A 61 -7.49 8.61 -8.26
CA ALA A 61 -7.40 7.69 -9.41
C ALA A 61 -7.55 6.22 -8.99
N TRP A 62 -7.10 5.87 -7.78
CA TRP A 62 -7.27 4.54 -7.19
C TRP A 62 -8.66 4.33 -6.55
N GLY A 63 -9.62 5.21 -6.82
CA GLY A 63 -11.02 5.07 -6.46
C GLY A 63 -11.36 5.43 -5.01
N LEU A 64 -10.49 6.16 -4.31
CA LEU A 64 -10.69 6.55 -2.90
C LEU A 64 -11.46 7.86 -2.74
N HIS A 65 -11.89 8.47 -3.85
CA HIS A 65 -12.80 9.61 -3.84
C HIS A 65 -13.98 9.35 -4.78
N ARG A 66 -15.18 9.17 -4.23
CA ARG A 66 -16.43 9.02 -4.99
C ARG A 66 -17.33 10.23 -4.80
N MET A 67 -17.83 10.78 -5.91
CA MET A 67 -18.75 11.91 -5.90
C MET A 67 -20.10 11.52 -5.31
N GLY A 68 -20.80 12.49 -4.71
CA GLY A 68 -22.09 12.28 -4.05
C GLY A 68 -21.99 11.93 -2.55
N LYS A 69 -23.11 11.48 -1.97
CA LYS A 69 -23.21 11.10 -0.55
C LYS A 69 -22.66 9.68 -0.36
N THR A 70 -21.33 9.54 -0.31
CA THR A 70 -20.67 8.26 -0.04
C THR A 70 -19.63 8.39 1.09
N ALA A 71 -19.38 7.29 1.79
CA ALA A 71 -18.34 7.24 2.83
C ALA A 71 -16.91 7.09 2.25
N THR A 72 -16.77 6.81 0.94
CA THR A 72 -15.48 6.71 0.26
C THR A 72 -15.09 8.08 -0.30
N LYS A 73 -14.61 8.95 0.58
CA LYS A 73 -14.27 10.33 0.22
C LYS A 73 -13.04 10.82 0.98
N LEU A 74 -12.05 11.30 0.24
CA LEU A 74 -10.90 12.01 0.82
C LEU A 74 -11.37 13.31 1.48
N LEU A 75 -10.63 13.78 2.50
CA LEU A 75 -10.85 15.10 3.09
C LEU A 75 -10.54 16.22 2.09
N SER A 76 -10.79 17.48 2.49
CA SER A 76 -10.31 18.62 1.71
C SER A 76 -8.79 18.53 1.51
N PHE A 77 -8.27 19.11 0.43
CA PHE A 77 -6.84 19.07 0.16
C PHE A 77 -6.01 19.67 1.30
N SER A 78 -6.47 20.77 1.91
CA SER A 78 -5.79 21.41 3.04
C SER A 78 -5.69 20.50 4.27
N ASP A 79 -6.79 19.81 4.61
CA ASP A 79 -6.81 18.88 5.75
C ASP A 79 -5.96 17.64 5.47
N PHE A 80 -6.04 17.13 4.23
CA PHE A 80 -5.27 16.00 3.76
C PHE A 80 -3.76 16.30 3.84
N ALA A 81 -3.33 17.42 3.27
CA ALA A 81 -1.93 17.85 3.31
C ALA A 81 -1.48 18.10 4.75
N GLY A 82 -2.30 18.80 5.56
CA GLY A 82 -2.04 19.02 6.98
C GLY A 82 -1.78 17.72 7.74
N SER A 83 -2.63 16.71 7.54
CA SER A 83 -2.45 15.40 8.19
C SER A 83 -1.16 14.68 7.76
N LEU A 84 -0.70 14.85 6.52
CA LEU A 84 0.59 14.28 6.08
C LEU A 84 1.75 14.98 6.79
N ARG A 85 1.74 16.32 6.86
CA ARG A 85 2.82 17.08 7.53
C ARG A 85 2.92 16.72 9.01
N GLU A 86 1.77 16.55 9.68
CA GLU A 86 1.71 16.11 11.09
C GLU A 86 2.33 14.71 11.31
N ALA A 87 2.26 13.82 10.32
CA ALA A 87 2.84 12.47 10.41
C ALA A 87 4.36 12.44 10.15
N ALA A 88 4.96 13.51 9.61
CA ALA A 88 6.37 13.55 9.21
C ALA A 88 7.35 13.14 10.33
N PRO A 89 7.20 13.56 11.60
CA PRO A 89 8.09 13.12 12.68
C PRO A 89 8.05 11.60 12.91
N ALA A 90 6.85 11.00 12.88
CA ALA A 90 6.67 9.57 13.11
C ALA A 90 7.22 8.72 11.94
N LEU A 91 7.15 9.22 10.70
CA LEU A 91 7.72 8.55 9.53
C LEU A 91 9.24 8.33 9.65
N ARG A 92 9.96 9.26 10.30
CA ARG A 92 11.42 9.13 10.49
C ARG A 92 11.83 7.84 11.21
N GLY A 93 10.98 7.37 12.13
CA GLY A 93 11.25 6.17 12.91
C GLY A 93 11.16 4.86 12.12
N VAL A 94 10.52 4.87 10.95
CA VAL A 94 10.29 3.66 10.15
C VAL A 94 10.80 3.71 8.71
N GLN A 95 11.17 4.89 8.20
CA GLN A 95 11.52 5.11 6.78
C GLN A 95 12.70 4.29 6.24
N ASN A 96 13.58 3.77 7.12
CA ASN A 96 14.73 2.97 6.72
C ASN A 96 14.47 1.46 6.79
N TYR A 97 13.29 1.03 7.26
CA TYR A 97 12.91 -0.37 7.21
C TYR A 97 12.44 -0.75 5.82
N ARG A 98 12.72 -2.00 5.45
CA ARG A 98 12.25 -2.65 4.23
C ARG A 98 11.53 -3.91 4.67
N LEU A 99 10.36 -4.18 4.09
CA LEU A 99 9.49 -5.28 4.50
C LEU A 99 10.27 -6.60 4.48
N LEU A 100 10.96 -6.91 3.38
CA LEU A 100 11.65 -8.19 3.19
C LEU A 100 12.88 -8.36 4.10
N ASP A 101 13.46 -7.26 4.58
CA ASP A 101 14.69 -7.26 5.37
C ASP A 101 14.42 -7.11 6.87
N LEU A 102 13.15 -7.10 7.30
CA LEU A 102 12.79 -7.09 8.71
C LEU A 102 13.26 -8.36 9.41
N ARG A 103 14.05 -8.18 10.47
CA ARG A 103 14.41 -9.27 11.37
C ARG A 103 13.22 -9.65 12.26
N PRO A 104 13.12 -10.91 12.73
CA PRO A 104 12.02 -11.34 13.59
C PRO A 104 11.83 -10.46 14.83
N GLU A 105 12.91 -9.97 15.43
CA GLU A 105 12.89 -9.15 16.65
C GLU A 105 12.40 -7.70 16.37
N GLN A 106 12.46 -7.26 15.12
CA GLN A 106 11.99 -5.92 14.70
C GLN A 106 10.51 -5.93 14.32
N LEU A 107 9.99 -7.08 13.88
CA LEU A 107 8.67 -7.18 13.24
C LEU A 107 7.56 -6.61 14.10
N HIS A 108 7.50 -6.99 15.39
CA HIS A 108 6.45 -6.50 16.30
C HIS A 108 6.48 -4.97 16.43
N ASN A 109 7.64 -4.39 16.71
CA ASN A 109 7.79 -2.94 16.90
C ASN A 109 7.48 -2.16 15.62
N VAL A 110 7.86 -2.69 14.47
CA VAL A 110 7.56 -2.07 13.16
C VAL A 110 6.07 -2.14 12.85
N VAL A 111 5.41 -3.28 13.11
CA VAL A 111 3.95 -3.40 12.98
C VAL A 111 3.24 -2.38 13.86
N GLU A 112 3.63 -2.24 15.13
CA GLU A 112 3.03 -1.25 16.02
C GLU A 112 3.25 0.19 15.54
N ALA A 113 4.46 0.51 15.06
CA ALA A 113 4.79 1.84 14.57
C ALA A 113 4.01 2.20 13.29
N VAL A 114 3.91 1.27 12.34
CA VAL A 114 3.13 1.48 11.11
C VAL A 114 1.63 1.56 11.43
N TRP A 115 1.13 0.75 12.36
CA TRP A 115 -0.27 0.85 12.79
C TRP A 115 -0.58 2.23 13.38
N ARG A 116 0.29 2.77 14.24
CA ARG A 116 0.11 4.12 14.79
C ARG A 116 0.03 5.18 13.70
N LEU A 117 0.86 5.08 12.66
CA LEU A 117 0.77 5.97 11.48
C LEU A 117 -0.58 5.80 10.75
N ILE A 118 -1.02 4.56 10.50
CA ILE A 118 -2.33 4.29 9.89
C ILE A 118 -3.46 4.90 10.72
N HIS A 119 -3.42 4.75 12.04
CA HIS A 119 -4.45 5.26 12.93
C HIS A 119 -4.46 6.80 13.00
N GLN A 120 -3.29 7.43 13.04
CA GLN A 120 -3.16 8.89 13.20
C GLN A 120 -3.52 9.67 11.93
N LEU A 121 -3.27 9.09 10.75
CA LEU A 121 -3.56 9.75 9.48
C LEU A 121 -5.06 10.02 9.28
N LYS A 122 -5.40 11.27 8.99
CA LYS A 122 -6.77 11.75 8.70
C LYS A 122 -6.84 12.12 7.23
N LEU A 123 -7.02 11.12 6.37
CA LEU A 123 -7.02 11.34 4.91
C LEU A 123 -8.40 11.20 4.26
N SER A 124 -9.36 10.58 4.95
CA SER A 124 -10.72 10.40 4.47
C SER A 124 -11.75 10.59 5.59
N VAL A 125 -12.99 10.85 5.18
CA VAL A 125 -14.15 10.96 6.08
C VAL A 125 -14.53 9.62 6.73
N SER A 126 -14.00 8.50 6.21
CA SER A 126 -14.32 7.17 6.70
C SER A 126 -13.72 6.93 8.09
N GLU A 127 -14.47 6.22 8.93
CA GLU A 127 -13.96 5.65 10.18
C GLU A 127 -12.96 4.51 9.91
N THR A 128 -13.14 3.77 8.81
CA THR A 128 -12.12 2.83 8.33
C THR A 128 -10.91 3.61 7.81
N LYS A 129 -9.78 3.48 8.49
CA LYS A 129 -8.49 4.07 8.14
C LYS A 129 -7.63 3.14 7.30
N LEU A 130 -7.74 1.82 7.49
CA LEU A 130 -6.82 0.84 6.95
C LEU A 130 -6.57 0.96 5.44
N VAL A 131 -7.63 1.03 4.64
CA VAL A 131 -7.52 0.99 3.17
C VAL A 131 -6.90 2.27 2.62
N VAL A 132 -7.40 3.44 3.03
CA VAL A 132 -6.91 4.73 2.52
C VAL A 132 -5.49 4.98 3.03
N ASN A 133 -5.25 4.76 4.32
CA ASN A 133 -4.00 5.15 4.94
C ASN A 133 -2.87 4.16 4.65
N SER A 134 -3.14 2.86 4.46
CA SER A 134 -2.10 1.93 3.95
C SER A 134 -1.67 2.28 2.52
N LYS A 135 -2.62 2.66 1.65
CA LYS A 135 -2.31 3.12 0.29
C LYS A 135 -1.54 4.43 0.30
N ALA A 136 -1.87 5.36 1.20
CA ALA A 136 -1.08 6.59 1.38
C ALA A 136 0.34 6.28 1.88
N LEU A 137 0.45 5.45 2.91
CA LEU A 137 1.75 5.04 3.47
C LEU A 137 2.57 4.23 2.47
N HIS A 138 1.96 3.45 1.57
CA HIS A 138 2.69 2.79 0.50
C HIS A 138 3.43 3.79 -0.41
N HIS A 139 2.89 4.99 -0.63
CA HIS A 139 3.56 6.01 -1.42
C HIS A 139 4.62 6.79 -0.65
N LEU A 140 4.60 6.75 0.69
CA LEU A 140 5.63 7.35 1.55
C LEU A 140 6.74 6.34 1.90
N LEU A 141 6.38 5.08 2.06
CA LEU A 141 7.20 3.98 2.54
C LEU A 141 7.07 2.76 1.60
N PRO A 142 7.38 2.91 0.29
CA PRO A 142 7.11 1.90 -0.73
C PRO A 142 7.87 0.58 -0.51
N GLU A 143 8.96 0.61 0.24
CA GLU A 143 9.74 -0.59 0.56
C GLU A 143 9.25 -1.30 1.82
N LEU A 144 8.37 -0.68 2.62
CA LEU A 144 7.92 -1.20 3.91
C LEU A 144 6.43 -1.52 3.95
N VAL A 145 5.59 -0.64 3.42
CA VAL A 145 4.13 -0.73 3.58
C VAL A 145 3.48 -1.15 2.26
N PRO A 146 2.94 -2.38 2.17
CA PRO A 146 2.13 -2.76 1.02
C PRO A 146 0.82 -1.97 1.02
N PRO A 147 0.28 -1.61 -0.18
CA PRO A 147 -1.06 -1.08 -0.25
C PRO A 147 -2.05 -2.19 0.16
N ILE A 148 -3.05 -1.85 0.97
CA ILE A 148 -4.11 -2.80 1.38
C ILE A 148 -5.44 -2.34 0.79
N ASP A 149 -6.15 -3.27 0.17
CA ASP A 149 -7.46 -3.03 -0.43
C ASP A 149 -8.47 -4.12 -0.05
N ARG A 150 -9.76 -3.79 -0.15
CA ARG A 150 -10.83 -4.73 0.20
C ARG A 150 -11.02 -5.83 -0.84
N GLU A 151 -10.76 -5.54 -2.11
CA GLU A 151 -11.13 -6.40 -3.23
C GLU A 151 -10.15 -7.57 -3.41
N TYR A 152 -8.85 -7.30 -3.31
CA TYR A 152 -7.80 -8.28 -3.58
C TYR A 152 -7.08 -8.68 -2.30
N THR A 153 -6.59 -7.72 -1.51
CA THR A 153 -5.81 -8.03 -0.30
C THR A 153 -6.63 -8.80 0.73
N LEU A 154 -7.81 -8.29 1.12
CA LEU A 154 -8.64 -8.98 2.11
C LEU A 154 -9.21 -10.30 1.57
N THR A 155 -9.59 -10.35 0.29
CA THR A 155 -10.03 -11.59 -0.35
C THR A 155 -8.94 -12.66 -0.33
N PHE A 156 -7.68 -12.28 -0.56
CA PHE A 156 -6.57 -13.22 -0.51
C PHE A 156 -6.32 -13.80 0.89
N PHE A 157 -6.34 -12.96 1.93
CA PHE A 157 -6.04 -13.42 3.29
C PHE A 157 -7.23 -14.04 4.02
N TYR A 158 -8.46 -13.62 3.71
CA TYR A 158 -9.67 -14.04 4.45
C TYR A 158 -10.74 -14.69 3.57
N GLY A 159 -10.61 -14.69 2.25
CA GLY A 159 -11.66 -15.16 1.33
C GLY A 159 -12.85 -14.20 1.20
N HIS A 160 -12.81 -13.03 1.85
CA HIS A 160 -13.89 -12.04 1.79
C HIS A 160 -13.38 -10.60 1.90
N LYS A 161 -14.22 -9.64 1.50
CA LYS A 161 -13.87 -8.21 1.39
C LYS A 161 -14.19 -7.39 2.65
N ASN A 162 -14.83 -8.01 3.63
CA ASN A 162 -15.38 -7.33 4.80
C ASN A 162 -14.34 -7.20 5.93
N LEU A 163 -14.28 -6.02 6.54
CA LEU A 163 -13.47 -5.76 7.74
C LEU A 163 -14.31 -6.04 9.00
N THR A 164 -14.52 -7.31 9.31
CA THR A 164 -15.38 -7.76 10.42
C THR A 164 -14.71 -7.66 11.80
N ARG A 165 -13.37 -7.54 11.84
CA ARG A 165 -12.57 -7.62 13.06
C ARG A 165 -11.95 -6.28 13.49
N GLY A 166 -12.26 -5.20 12.78
CA GLY A 166 -11.66 -3.88 12.98
C GLY A 166 -10.29 -3.72 12.33
N ASP A 167 -9.94 -2.47 12.01
CA ASP A 167 -8.75 -2.13 11.22
C ASP A 167 -7.43 -2.57 11.87
N GLU A 168 -7.29 -2.34 13.18
CA GLU A 168 -6.06 -2.65 13.91
C GLU A 168 -5.74 -4.13 13.86
N ARG A 169 -6.72 -4.95 14.25
CA ARG A 169 -6.57 -6.39 14.30
C ARG A 169 -6.30 -6.95 12.91
N THR A 170 -7.05 -6.48 11.89
CA THR A 170 -6.79 -6.87 10.52
C THR A 170 -5.37 -6.52 10.08
N PHE A 171 -4.90 -5.29 10.33
CA PHE A 171 -3.55 -4.87 9.96
C PHE A 171 -2.47 -5.73 10.64
N LYS A 172 -2.59 -5.92 11.96
CA LYS A 172 -1.64 -6.69 12.77
C LYS A 172 -1.63 -8.18 12.40
N GLU A 173 -2.73 -8.71 11.86
CA GLU A 173 -2.80 -10.08 11.33
C GLU A 173 -2.15 -10.17 9.93
N ILE A 174 -2.42 -9.24 9.00
CA ILE A 174 -1.96 -9.34 7.60
C ILE A 174 -0.51 -8.89 7.39
N PHE A 175 0.00 -7.90 8.12
CA PHE A 175 1.35 -7.38 7.90
C PHE A 175 2.44 -8.46 8.10
N PRO A 176 2.39 -9.30 9.16
CA PRO A 176 3.30 -10.45 9.28
C PRO A 176 3.16 -11.48 8.16
N LEU A 177 1.98 -11.63 7.56
CA LEU A 177 1.77 -12.53 6.42
C LEU A 177 2.38 -11.98 5.14
N PHE A 178 2.30 -10.67 4.92
CA PHE A 178 3.06 -9.98 3.87
C PHE A 178 4.57 -10.18 4.04
N HIS A 179 5.10 -9.99 5.26
CA HIS A 179 6.52 -10.26 5.56
C HIS A 179 6.92 -11.71 5.26
N ARG A 180 6.11 -12.68 5.68
CA ARG A 180 6.35 -14.10 5.42
C ARG A 180 6.34 -14.43 3.92
N LEU A 181 5.40 -13.88 3.17
CA LEU A 181 5.33 -14.06 1.72
C LEU A 181 6.54 -13.42 1.04
N GLY A 182 6.89 -12.20 1.46
CA GLY A 182 8.03 -11.44 0.96
C GLY A 182 9.34 -12.18 1.15
N THR A 183 9.60 -12.68 2.35
CA THR A 183 10.82 -13.44 2.67
C THR A 183 10.89 -14.76 1.93
N ARG A 184 9.77 -15.48 1.78
CA ARG A 184 9.72 -16.75 1.02
C ARG A 184 9.99 -16.57 -0.47
N CYS A 185 9.59 -15.44 -1.05
CA CYS A 185 9.69 -15.20 -2.49
C CYS A 185 10.70 -14.10 -2.84
N ALA A 186 11.64 -13.79 -1.94
CA ALA A 186 12.48 -12.59 -2.01
C ALA A 186 13.20 -12.44 -3.37
N ASP A 187 13.77 -13.53 -3.89
CA ASP A 187 14.51 -13.49 -5.15
C ASP A 187 13.61 -13.18 -6.35
N SER A 188 12.42 -13.81 -6.41
CA SER A 188 11.44 -13.53 -7.47
C SER A 188 10.91 -12.10 -7.35
N ILE A 189 10.63 -11.65 -6.13
CA ILE A 189 10.16 -10.28 -5.88
C ILE A 189 11.19 -9.26 -6.37
N ARG A 190 12.45 -9.36 -5.92
CA ARG A 190 13.52 -8.42 -6.27
C ARG A 190 13.79 -8.38 -7.77
N ARG A 191 13.73 -9.52 -8.47
CA ARG A 191 13.91 -9.58 -9.94
C ARG A 191 12.81 -8.87 -10.73
N ASN A 192 11.63 -8.69 -10.15
CA ASN A 192 10.48 -8.07 -10.83
C ASN A 192 10.25 -6.61 -10.44
N VAL A 193 11.01 -6.05 -9.49
CA VAL A 193 10.99 -4.61 -9.19
C VAL A 193 11.44 -3.82 -10.43
N GLY A 194 10.75 -2.71 -10.70
CA GLY A 194 10.98 -1.83 -11.84
C GLY A 194 10.28 -2.24 -13.14
N ARG A 195 9.52 -3.34 -13.13
CA ARG A 195 8.76 -3.80 -14.31
C ARG A 195 7.31 -3.33 -14.26
N GLY A 196 6.88 -2.55 -15.25
CA GLY A 196 5.50 -2.08 -15.35
C GLY A 196 5.03 -1.37 -14.07
N PHE A 197 3.97 -1.89 -13.44
CA PHE A 197 3.41 -1.34 -12.21
C PHE A 197 4.06 -1.89 -10.92
N SER A 198 5.17 -2.63 -11.03
CA SER A 198 5.90 -3.22 -9.90
C SER A 198 7.03 -2.29 -9.43
N THR A 199 6.68 -1.17 -8.83
CA THR A 199 7.62 -0.07 -8.51
C THR A 199 8.45 -0.28 -7.25
N SER A 200 8.05 -1.20 -6.37
CA SER A 200 8.76 -1.57 -5.13
C SER A 200 8.52 -3.03 -4.79
N GLU A 201 9.31 -3.57 -3.85
CA GLU A 201 9.12 -4.95 -3.37
C GLU A 201 7.69 -5.19 -2.86
N THR A 202 7.12 -4.23 -2.11
CA THR A 202 5.75 -4.39 -1.60
C THR A 202 4.71 -4.31 -2.71
N LYS A 203 4.97 -3.52 -3.77
CA LYS A 203 4.07 -3.41 -4.93
C LYS A 203 4.11 -4.68 -5.79
N VAL A 204 5.27 -5.33 -5.90
CA VAL A 204 5.37 -6.66 -6.53
C VAL A 204 4.47 -7.67 -5.81
N ILE A 205 4.52 -7.72 -4.47
CA ILE A 205 3.67 -8.62 -3.69
C ILE A 205 2.18 -8.31 -3.93
N ASP A 206 1.80 -7.04 -3.90
CA ASP A 206 0.43 -6.58 -4.18
C ASP A 206 -0.04 -7.00 -5.59
N ASN A 207 0.76 -6.74 -6.63
CA ASN A 207 0.45 -7.13 -8.01
C ASN A 207 0.27 -8.65 -8.14
N ALA A 208 1.12 -9.45 -7.48
CA ALA A 208 0.98 -10.90 -7.46
C ALA A 208 -0.31 -11.35 -6.76
N ILE A 209 -0.71 -10.70 -5.66
CA ILE A 209 -1.98 -10.97 -4.96
C ILE A 209 -3.17 -10.65 -5.87
N VAL A 210 -3.15 -9.52 -6.57
CA VAL A 210 -4.19 -9.17 -7.54
C VAL A 210 -4.28 -10.24 -8.63
N GLY A 211 -3.15 -10.62 -9.22
CA GLY A 211 -3.08 -11.66 -10.24
C GLY A 211 -3.62 -13.01 -9.76
N PHE A 212 -3.28 -13.41 -8.53
CA PHE A 212 -3.80 -14.62 -7.90
C PHE A 212 -5.31 -14.59 -7.74
N VAL A 213 -5.84 -13.53 -7.12
CA VAL A 213 -7.28 -13.44 -6.84
C VAL A 213 -8.07 -13.35 -8.13
N ALA A 214 -7.59 -12.60 -9.12
CA ALA A 214 -8.23 -12.51 -10.42
C ALA A 214 -8.26 -13.86 -11.15
N LYS A 215 -7.13 -14.59 -11.16
CA LYS A 215 -7.01 -15.88 -11.86
C LYS A 215 -7.76 -17.02 -11.17
N THR A 216 -7.73 -17.08 -9.84
CA THR A 216 -8.10 -18.29 -9.08
C THR A 216 -9.44 -18.16 -8.36
N LEU A 217 -9.86 -16.96 -8.00
CA LEU A 217 -11.09 -16.75 -7.20
C LEU A 217 -12.20 -16.05 -7.98
N LYS A 218 -11.88 -15.46 -9.13
CA LYS A 218 -12.83 -14.75 -10.00
C LYS A 218 -12.87 -15.25 -11.44
N GLY A 219 -11.84 -16.00 -11.84
CA GLY A 219 -11.73 -16.65 -13.15
C GLY A 219 -12.38 -18.02 -13.17
#